data_AF-A0A511YBK9-F1
#
_entry.id   AF-A0A511YBK9-F1
#
_cell.length_a   1.000
_cell.length_b   1.000
_cell.length_c   1.000
_cell.angle_alpha   90.00
_cell.angle_beta   90.00
_cell.angle_gamma   90.00
#
_symmetry.space_group_name_H-M   'P 1'
#
loop_
_entity.id
_entity.type
_entity.pdbx_description
1 polymer ?
#
loop_
_entity_poly.entity_id
_entity_poly.type
_entity_poly.pdbx_seq_one_letter_code
_entity_poly.pdbx_strand_id
1 'polypeptide(L)'
;MKKILSLVILCISILSFAQTKAPFVGYRSFNIIEGFSGSGTPSYYLDVKKNGDVYFGFVQVNQADSTETTEEINAGKYNPKVMKVDFKTYGENFYVKFDKDNIYLTDKEGNIKKSEDCCSSMESGTQDICSCESKLYKR
;
A
#
# COMPACT_ATOMS: atom_id res chain seq x y z
N MET A 1 -33.19 -32.97 -3.16
CA MET A 1 -32.00 -32.70 -2.31
C MET A 1 -30.67 -32.76 -3.08
N LYS A 2 -30.39 -33.78 -3.92
CA LYS A 2 -29.11 -33.88 -4.65
C LYS A 2 -28.79 -32.71 -5.62
N LYS A 3 -29.80 -32.14 -6.30
CA LYS A 3 -29.61 -31.05 -7.26
C LYS A 3 -29.19 -29.71 -6.63
N ILE A 4 -29.60 -29.45 -5.39
CA ILE A 4 -29.28 -28.21 -4.68
C ILE A 4 -27.83 -28.24 -4.19
N LEU A 5 -27.36 -29.40 -3.73
CA LEU A 5 -25.97 -29.57 -3.27
C LEU A 5 -24.97 -29.35 -4.41
N SER A 6 -25.26 -29.86 -5.62
CA SER A 6 -24.42 -29.59 -6.80
C SER A 6 -24.38 -28.11 -7.18
N LEU A 7 -25.50 -27.39 -7.05
CA LEU A 7 -25.56 -25.96 -7.37
C LEU A 7 -24.71 -25.13 -6.39
N VAL A 8 -24.75 -25.46 -5.10
CA VAL A 8 -23.93 -24.80 -4.07
C VAL A 8 -22.44 -25.05 -4.29
N ILE A 9 -22.04 -26.28 -4.62
CA ILE A 9 -20.63 -26.62 -4.92
C ILE A 9 -20.14 -25.90 -6.19
N LEU A 10 -20.99 -25.79 -7.22
CA LEU A 10 -20.68 -25.04 -8.44
C LEU A 10 -20.53 -23.53 -8.15
N CYS A 11 -21.40 -22.94 -7.33
CA CYS A 11 -21.29 -21.53 -6.96
C CYS A 11 -20.03 -21.21 -6.14
N ILE A 12 -19.64 -22.09 -5.19
CA ILE A 12 -18.42 -21.90 -4.37
C ILE A 12 -17.16 -22.01 -5.23
N SER A 13 -17.15 -22.90 -6.23
CA SER A 13 -16.02 -23.06 -7.14
C SER A 13 -15.86 -21.86 -8.08
N ILE A 14 -16.94 -21.25 -8.58
CA ILE A 14 -16.87 -20.05 -9.43
C ILE A 14 -16.38 -18.83 -8.63
N LEU A 15 -16.82 -18.67 -7.37
CA LEU A 15 -16.42 -17.56 -6.51
C LEU A 15 -14.92 -17.57 -6.16
N SER A 16 -14.30 -18.75 -6.14
CA SER A 16 -12.86 -18.90 -5.86
C SER A 16 -11.97 -18.34 -6.98
N PHE A 17 -12.50 -18.14 -8.19
CA PHE A 17 -11.75 -17.60 -9.34
C PHE A 17 -11.95 -16.09 -9.59
N ALA A 18 -12.81 -15.42 -8.81
CA ALA A 18 -13.05 -13.98 -8.95
C ALA A 18 -12.00 -13.11 -8.22
N GLN A 19 -10.95 -13.70 -7.64
CA GLN A 19 -9.91 -12.94 -6.98
C GLN A 19 -9.06 -12.19 -8.02
N THR A 20 -9.14 -10.86 -8.03
CA THR A 20 -8.34 -10.01 -8.90
C THR A 20 -6.86 -10.35 -8.73
N LYS A 21 -6.18 -10.69 -9.84
CA LYS A 21 -4.75 -10.94 -9.83
C LYS A 21 -4.01 -9.64 -9.55
N ALA A 22 -3.08 -9.68 -8.60
CA ALA A 22 -2.21 -8.55 -8.33
C ALA A 22 -1.30 -8.26 -9.54
N PRO A 23 -0.92 -6.99 -9.77
CA PRO A 23 -0.13 -6.59 -10.92
C PRO A 23 1.31 -7.14 -10.91
N PHE A 24 1.78 -7.62 -9.75
CA PHE A 24 3.05 -8.32 -9.58
C PHE A 24 3.03 -9.20 -8.32
N VAL A 25 4.09 -10.00 -8.15
CA VAL A 25 4.42 -10.75 -6.94
C VAL A 25 5.80 -10.30 -6.47
N GLY A 26 5.96 -10.16 -5.15
CA GLY A 26 7.21 -9.82 -4.48
C GLY A 26 7.26 -8.40 -3.92
N TYR A 27 8.42 -8.09 -3.34
CA TYR A 27 8.70 -6.86 -2.61
C TYR A 27 8.90 -5.65 -3.53
N ARG A 28 8.34 -4.51 -3.15
CA ARG A 28 8.61 -3.19 -3.74
C ARG A 28 8.72 -2.13 -2.65
N SER A 29 9.70 -1.26 -2.73
CA SER A 29 9.78 -0.06 -1.88
C SER A 29 9.12 1.14 -2.56
N PHE A 30 8.69 2.12 -1.77
CA PHE A 30 8.13 3.38 -2.25
C PHE A 30 8.31 4.50 -1.21
N ASN A 31 8.30 5.74 -1.67
CA ASN A 31 8.33 6.94 -0.85
C ASN A 31 7.23 7.87 -1.36
N ILE A 32 6.09 7.93 -0.65
CA ILE A 32 4.92 8.70 -1.10
C ILE A 32 4.62 9.93 -0.24
N ILE A 33 5.11 9.92 1.00
CA ILE A 33 5.13 11.07 1.90
C ILE A 33 6.60 11.39 2.11
N GLU A 34 7.04 12.55 1.64
CA GLU A 34 8.37 13.07 1.91
C GLU A 34 8.31 13.81 3.26
N GLY A 35 8.38 13.04 4.35
CA GLY A 35 8.30 13.61 5.70
C GLY A 35 9.32 14.74 5.91
N PHE A 36 8.85 15.84 6.50
CA PHE A 36 9.71 16.95 6.93
C PHE A 36 10.76 16.47 7.94
N SER A 37 12.00 16.91 7.72
CA SER A 37 13.23 16.56 8.41
C SER A 37 13.16 16.44 9.94
N GLY A 38 13.78 15.41 10.51
CA GLY A 38 14.17 15.40 11.93
C GLY A 38 14.62 14.07 12.52
N SER A 39 13.91 12.97 12.24
CA SER A 39 14.14 11.65 12.89
C SER A 39 14.44 10.49 11.94
N GLY A 40 14.61 10.80 10.64
CA GLY A 40 14.71 9.82 9.56
C GLY A 40 13.34 9.52 8.94
N THR A 41 13.19 9.76 7.64
CA THR A 41 11.95 9.48 6.90
C THR A 41 11.73 7.96 6.84
N PRO A 42 10.57 7.42 7.26
CA PRO A 42 10.29 6.00 7.14
C PRO A 42 10.39 5.53 5.69
N SER A 43 11.11 4.45 5.45
CA SER A 43 11.14 3.79 4.15
C SER A 43 10.01 2.76 4.11
N TYR A 44 9.01 3.00 3.27
CA TYR A 44 7.87 2.10 3.12
C TYR A 44 8.11 1.02 2.06
N TYR A 45 7.38 -0.08 2.22
CA TYR A 45 7.35 -1.15 1.23
C TYR A 45 6.02 -1.87 1.23
N LEU A 46 5.79 -2.61 0.14
CA LEU A 46 4.74 -3.59 0.04
C LEU A 46 5.29 -4.90 -0.52
N ASP A 47 4.76 -6.03 -0.07
CA ASP A 47 5.11 -7.36 -0.56
C ASP A 47 3.85 -8.14 -0.93
N VAL A 48 3.71 -8.42 -2.22
CA VAL A 48 2.60 -9.21 -2.74
C VAL A 48 3.00 -10.68 -2.77
N LYS A 49 2.37 -11.50 -1.94
CA LYS A 49 2.61 -12.95 -1.89
C LYS A 49 1.94 -13.64 -3.08
N LYS A 50 2.42 -14.85 -3.42
CA LYS A 50 1.89 -15.66 -4.55
C LYS A 50 0.39 -15.98 -4.43
N ASN A 51 -0.14 -16.03 -3.21
CA ASN A 51 -1.56 -16.26 -2.93
C ASN A 51 -2.42 -14.98 -3.02
N GLY A 52 -1.82 -13.84 -3.38
CA GLY A 52 -2.47 -12.54 -3.50
C GLY A 52 -2.63 -11.77 -2.19
N ASP A 53 -2.08 -12.25 -1.07
CA ASP A 53 -1.97 -11.44 0.15
C ASP A 53 -1.00 -10.29 -0.09
N VAL A 54 -1.34 -9.11 0.42
CA VAL A 54 -0.50 -7.92 0.32
C VAL A 54 -0.12 -7.49 1.73
N TYR A 55 1.18 -7.43 1.96
CA TYR A 55 1.76 -6.91 3.19
C TYR A 55 2.26 -5.49 2.92
N PHE A 56 2.10 -4.62 3.89
CA PHE A 56 2.68 -3.29 3.90
C PHE A 56 3.56 -3.14 5.13
N GLY A 57 4.71 -2.51 4.98
CA GLY A 57 5.60 -2.28 6.09
C GLY A 57 6.39 -1.00 5.95
N PHE A 58 7.04 -0.62 7.04
CA PHE A 58 8.02 0.46 7.06
C PHE A 58 9.23 0.07 7.87
N VAL A 59 10.34 0.73 7.58
CA VAL A 59 11.57 0.72 8.38
C VAL A 59 11.97 2.17 8.62
N GLN A 60 12.19 2.53 9.87
CA GLN A 60 12.69 3.85 10.26
C GLN A 60 13.92 3.65 11.15
N VAL A 61 15.00 4.35 10.83
CA VAL A 61 16.23 4.34 11.64
C VAL A 61 16.39 5.72 12.27
N ASN A 62 16.40 5.77 13.59
CA ASN A 62 16.66 6.99 14.34
C ASN A 62 18.13 7.40 14.12
N GLN A 63 18.35 8.61 13.60
CA GLN A 63 19.69 9.10 13.29
C GLN A 63 20.54 9.38 14.53
N ALA A 64 19.93 9.63 15.69
CA ALA A 64 20.64 9.99 16.91
C ALA A 64 21.25 8.78 17.63
N ASP A 65 20.58 7.63 17.60
CA ASP A 65 20.95 6.44 18.38
C ASP A 65 20.99 5.14 17.56
N SER A 66 20.73 5.21 16.25
CA SER A 66 20.65 4.06 15.34
C SER A 66 19.57 3.02 15.69
N THR A 67 18.61 3.36 16.55
CA THR A 67 17.48 2.48 16.85
C THR A 67 16.61 2.30 15.60
N GLU A 68 16.35 1.04 15.25
CA GLU A 68 15.47 0.68 14.13
C GLU A 68 14.05 0.38 14.65
N THR A 69 13.06 1.06 14.06
CA THR A 69 11.65 0.78 14.26
C THR A 69 11.06 0.21 12.97
N THR A 70 10.45 -0.96 13.06
CA THR A 70 9.81 -1.63 11.93
C THR A 70 8.40 -2.07 12.27
N GLU A 71 7.49 -1.95 11.31
CA GLU A 71 6.18 -2.59 11.37
C GLU A 71 5.89 -3.26 10.03
N GLU A 72 5.24 -4.41 10.07
CA GLU A 72 4.65 -5.06 8.90
C GLU A 72 3.21 -5.45 9.25
N ILE A 73 2.29 -5.16 8.34
CA ILE A 73 0.87 -5.50 8.46
C ILE A 73 0.41 -6.28 7.24
N ASN A 74 -0.53 -7.22 7.45
CA ASN A 74 -1.26 -7.86 6.36
C ASN A 74 -2.51 -7.02 6.02
N ALA A 75 -2.54 -6.40 4.85
CA ALA A 75 -3.67 -5.59 4.36
C ALA A 75 -4.75 -6.43 3.64
N GLY A 76 -4.63 -7.76 3.66
CA GLY A 76 -5.56 -8.71 3.06
C GLY A 76 -5.23 -9.02 1.60
N LYS A 77 -6.25 -9.48 0.86
CA LYS A 77 -6.11 -9.77 -0.58
C LYS A 77 -6.01 -8.47 -1.39
N TYR A 78 -5.22 -8.50 -2.46
CA TYR A 78 -5.13 -7.39 -3.40
C TYR A 78 -6.51 -6.90 -3.85
N ASN A 79 -6.74 -5.60 -3.69
CA ASN A 79 -7.92 -4.90 -4.18
C ASN A 79 -7.47 -3.74 -5.08
N PRO A 80 -7.81 -3.75 -6.39
CA PRO A 80 -7.37 -2.71 -7.31
C PRO A 80 -8.05 -1.35 -7.06
N LYS A 81 -9.14 -1.31 -6.28
CA LYS A 81 -9.85 -0.06 -5.98
C LYS A 81 -9.16 0.70 -4.86
N VAL A 82 -9.15 0.11 -3.67
CA VAL A 82 -8.57 0.67 -2.44
C VAL A 82 -8.22 -0.47 -1.49
N MET A 83 -7.05 -0.38 -0.88
CA MET A 83 -6.61 -1.18 0.26
C MET A 83 -6.44 -0.27 1.46
N LYS A 84 -6.81 -0.74 2.65
CA LYS A 84 -6.60 -0.03 3.90
C LYS A 84 -5.36 -0.59 4.60
N VAL A 85 -4.49 0.31 5.04
CA VAL A 85 -3.25 0.01 5.75
C VAL A 85 -3.31 0.74 7.08
N ASP A 86 -3.34 0.00 8.19
CA ASP A 86 -3.41 0.56 9.54
C ASP A 86 -2.11 0.23 10.29
N PHE A 87 -1.15 1.16 10.29
CA PHE A 87 0.09 1.06 11.07
C PHE A 87 -0.18 1.49 12.52
N LYS A 88 0.04 0.58 13.46
CA LYS A 88 -0.27 0.79 14.87
C LYS A 88 0.81 1.58 15.60
N THR A 89 2.06 1.46 15.17
CA THR A 89 3.22 2.05 15.86
C THR A 89 3.09 3.57 15.97
N TYR A 90 2.64 4.21 14.90
CA TYR A 90 2.46 5.67 14.82
C TYR A 90 0.99 6.10 14.71
N GLY A 91 0.04 5.15 14.79
CA GLY A 91 -1.39 5.44 14.65
C GLY A 91 -1.77 5.95 13.25
N GLU A 92 -1.00 5.58 12.23
CA GLU A 92 -1.19 6.03 10.86
C GLU A 92 -2.14 5.10 10.10
N ASN A 93 -3.06 5.68 9.34
CA ASN A 93 -3.98 4.95 8.49
C ASN A 93 -3.93 5.46 7.04
N PHE A 94 -3.56 4.57 6.12
CA PHE A 94 -3.52 4.87 4.70
C PHE A 94 -4.61 4.13 3.96
N TYR A 95 -5.18 4.82 2.98
CA TYR A 95 -5.90 4.19 1.90
C TYR A 95 -4.99 4.26 0.68
N VAL A 96 -4.76 3.12 0.04
CA VAL A 96 -3.83 3.02 -1.08
C VAL A 96 -4.41 2.20 -2.21
N LYS A 97 -3.97 2.51 -3.42
CA LYS A 97 -4.09 1.62 -4.56
C LYS A 97 -2.76 1.58 -5.29
N PHE A 98 -2.49 0.50 -6.02
CA PHE A 98 -1.26 0.36 -6.77
C PHE A 98 -1.46 -0.45 -8.04
N ASP A 99 -0.64 -0.13 -9.03
CA ASP A 99 -0.51 -0.85 -10.28
C ASP A 99 0.86 -1.56 -10.35
N LYS A 100 1.34 -1.86 -11.55
CA LYS A 100 2.62 -2.54 -11.75
C LYS A 100 3.83 -1.70 -11.32
N ASP A 101 3.76 -0.40 -11.52
CA ASP A 101 4.88 0.52 -11.50
C ASP A 101 4.68 1.66 -10.48
N ASN A 102 3.46 1.92 -10.03
CA ASN A 102 3.12 3.03 -9.13
C ASN A 102 2.23 2.61 -7.96
N ILE A 103 2.29 3.41 -6.89
CA ILE A 103 1.39 3.40 -5.74
C ILE A 103 0.84 4.81 -5.51
N TYR A 104 -0.39 4.87 -5.02
CA TYR A 104 -1.15 6.10 -4.83
C TYR A 104 -1.75 6.13 -3.43
N LEU A 105 -1.57 7.24 -2.69
CA LEU A 105 -2.40 7.50 -1.52
C LEU A 105 -3.77 8.00 -1.99
N THR A 106 -4.82 7.43 -1.43
CA THR A 106 -6.19 7.77 -1.79
C THR A 106 -7.02 8.15 -0.57
N ASP A 107 -8.22 8.66 -0.82
CA ASP A 107 -9.31 8.58 0.15
C ASP A 107 -9.93 7.17 0.17
N LYS A 108 -10.99 6.99 0.96
CA LYS A 108 -11.71 5.71 1.07
C LYS A 108 -12.50 5.36 -0.20
N GLU A 109 -12.79 6.36 -1.05
CA GLU A 109 -13.46 6.22 -2.34
C GLU A 109 -12.49 5.84 -3.48
N GLY A 110 -11.18 6.02 -3.28
CA GLY A 110 -10.13 5.70 -4.25
C GLY A 110 -9.69 6.88 -5.11
N ASN A 111 -10.09 8.11 -4.76
CA ASN A 111 -9.57 9.32 -5.38
C ASN A 111 -8.16 9.60 -4.85
N ILE A 112 -7.24 9.94 -5.75
CA ILE A 112 -5.85 10.22 -5.37
C ILE A 112 -5.83 11.49 -4.52
N LYS A 113 -5.20 11.41 -3.34
CA LYS A 113 -5.02 12.56 -2.45
C LYS A 113 -4.09 13.58 -3.08
N LYS A 114 -4.31 14.84 -2.70
CA LYS A 114 -3.37 15.93 -2.94
C LYS A 114 -2.97 16.52 -1.61
N SER A 115 -1.66 16.61 -1.36
CA SER A 115 -1.11 17.20 -0.13
C SER A 115 0.22 17.87 -0.43
N GLU A 116 0.61 18.83 0.41
CA GLU A 116 1.97 19.37 0.44
C GLU A 116 2.99 18.30 0.87
N ASP A 117 2.58 17.35 1.73
CA ASP A 117 3.45 16.27 2.22
C ASP A 117 3.91 15.28 1.14
N CYS A 118 3.24 15.33 -0.02
CA CYS A 118 3.51 14.50 -1.17
C CYS A 118 4.34 15.24 -2.24
N CYS A 119 4.61 16.53 -2.04
CA CYS A 119 5.48 17.28 -2.92
C CYS A 119 6.93 16.89 -2.67
N SER A 120 7.69 16.71 -3.75
CA SER A 120 9.14 16.68 -3.61
C SER A 120 9.66 18.03 -3.13
N SER A 121 10.85 18.03 -2.53
CA SER A 121 11.53 19.27 -2.12
C SER A 121 11.66 20.32 -3.24
N MET A 122 11.72 19.87 -4.51
CA MET A 122 11.78 20.76 -5.68
C MET A 122 10.40 21.35 -6.02
N GLU A 123 9.34 20.54 -5.90
CA GLU A 123 7.97 20.96 -6.20
C GLU A 123 7.42 21.92 -5.15
N SER A 124 7.77 21.73 -3.87
CA SER A 124 7.35 22.60 -2.76
C SER A 124 7.75 24.07 -2.91
N GLY A 125 8.74 24.39 -3.77
CA GLY A 125 9.11 25.77 -4.08
C GLY A 125 8.22 26.43 -5.15
N THR A 126 7.35 25.66 -5.81
CA THR A 126 6.54 26.12 -6.97
C THR A 126 5.07 25.74 -6.88
N GLN A 127 4.71 24.76 -6.04
CA GLN A 127 3.37 24.22 -5.90
C GLN A 127 3.05 23.99 -4.43
N ASP A 128 1.86 24.42 -4.01
CA ASP A 128 1.39 24.25 -2.63
C ASP A 128 0.77 22.85 -2.39
N ILE A 129 0.39 22.12 -3.45
CA ILE A 129 -0.22 20.80 -3.35
C ILE A 129 0.23 19.88 -4.50
N CYS A 130 0.65 18.66 -4.18
CA CYS A 130 1.07 17.67 -5.16
C CYS A 130 0.18 16.43 -5.09
N SER A 131 0.06 15.72 -6.22
CA SER A 131 -0.63 14.44 -6.27
C SER A 131 0.18 13.38 -5.53
N CYS A 132 -0.43 12.68 -4.58
CA CYS A 132 0.24 11.65 -3.80
C CYS A 132 0.38 10.35 -4.60
N GLU A 133 1.38 10.31 -5.47
CA GLU A 133 1.79 9.19 -6.31
C GLU A 133 3.28 8.94 -6.15
N SER A 134 3.69 7.67 -6.07
CA SER A 134 5.09 7.26 -6.03
C SER A 134 5.33 6.08 -6.96
N LYS A 135 6.54 6.00 -7.51
CA LYS A 135 7.03 4.79 -8.17
C LYS A 135 7.23 3.66 -7.16
N LEU A 136 7.06 2.43 -7.64
CA LEU A 136 7.39 1.19 -6.95
C LEU A 136 8.75 0.68 -7.43
N TYR A 137 9.72 0.64 -6.53
CA TYR A 137 11.08 0.22 -6.85
C TYR A 137 11.28 -1.25 -6.52
N LYS A 138 11.91 -1.97 -7.44
CA LYS A 138 12.38 -3.32 -7.16
C LYS A 138 13.61 -3.25 -6.26
N ARG A 139 13.67 -4.17 -5.30
CA ARG A 139 14.91 -4.46 -4.58
C ARG A 139 15.87 -5.23 -5.49
#